data_AF-A0A7V8F7G1-F1
#
_entry.id   AF-A0A7V8F7G1-F1
#
_cell.length_a   1.000
_cell.length_b   1.000
_cell.length_c   1.000
_cell.angle_alpha   90.00
_cell.angle_beta   90.00
_cell.angle_gamma   90.00
#
_symmetry.space_group_name_H-M   'P 1'
#
loop_
_entity.id
_entity.type
_entity.pdbx_description
1 polymer ?
#
loop_
_entity_poly.entity_id
_entity_poly.type
_entity_poly.pdbx_seq_one_letter_code
_entity_poly.pdbx_strand_id
1 'polypeptide(L)'
;MTPFLKLAVRALRRSRHLRRATVLHRTGHSARALIAVAAFHREDGQLLTIMRQRGAGYASLAEVMVALEGAGAGLFIRGHYLPVSALFFSDTLELCLAVQRGDMDAETGARWLRDYFTHGAMALPRKAFTPPSTPRPEAG
;
A
#
# COMPACT_ATOMS: atom_id res chain seq x y z
N MET A 1 -12.71 18.27 -19.61
CA MET A 1 -12.89 17.62 -18.29
C MET A 1 -12.01 18.31 -17.26
N THR A 2 -12.61 19.03 -16.30
CA THR A 2 -11.88 19.76 -15.24
C THR A 2 -11.15 18.81 -14.28
N PRO A 3 -10.00 19.23 -13.71
CA PRO A 3 -9.19 18.41 -12.80
C PRO A 3 -9.95 17.97 -11.54
N PHE A 4 -10.93 18.77 -11.08
CA PHE A 4 -11.80 18.45 -9.96
C PHE A 4 -12.63 17.18 -10.17
N LEU A 5 -13.22 17.00 -11.36
CA LEU A 5 -14.02 15.81 -11.66
C LEU A 5 -13.15 14.55 -11.73
N LYS A 6 -11.92 14.65 -12.25
CA LYS A 6 -10.94 13.55 -12.23
C LYS A 6 -10.52 13.18 -10.80
N LEU A 7 -10.33 14.18 -9.94
CA LEU A 7 -10.01 13.99 -8.52
C LEU A 7 -11.17 13.37 -7.74
N ALA A 8 -12.40 13.86 -7.92
CA ALA A 8 -13.59 13.31 -7.30
C ALA A 8 -13.87 11.87 -7.76
N VAL A 9 -13.73 11.58 -9.06
CA VAL A 9 -13.87 10.22 -9.59
C VAL A 9 -12.78 9.30 -9.04
N ARG A 10 -11.53 9.75 -8.90
CA ARG A 10 -10.45 8.97 -8.27
C ARG A 10 -10.73 8.68 -6.81
N ALA A 11 -11.17 9.68 -6.04
CA ALA A 11 -11.55 9.52 -4.64
C ALA A 11 -12.73 8.54 -4.48
N LEU A 12 -13.74 8.65 -5.35
CA LEU A 12 -14.90 7.75 -5.36
C LEU A 12 -14.51 6.32 -5.74
N ARG A 13 -13.68 6.12 -6.77
CA ARG A 13 -13.17 4.81 -7.19
C ARG A 13 -12.40 4.14 -6.06
N ARG A 14 -11.46 4.85 -5.43
CA ARG A 14 -10.75 4.38 -4.23
C ARG A 14 -11.75 3.91 -3.18
N SER A 15 -12.78 4.72 -2.89
CA SER A 15 -13.77 4.36 -1.87
C SER A 15 -14.54 3.06 -2.17
N ARG A 16 -14.92 2.81 -3.43
CA ARG A 16 -15.66 1.59 -3.81
C ARG A 16 -14.76 0.36 -3.78
N HIS A 17 -13.57 0.44 -4.38
CA HIS A 17 -12.62 -0.67 -4.43
C HIS A 17 -12.10 -1.00 -3.04
N LEU A 18 -11.81 0.01 -2.22
CA LEU A 18 -11.45 -0.15 -0.82
C LEU A 18 -12.53 -0.88 -0.03
N ARG A 19 -13.78 -0.40 -0.07
CA ARG A 19 -14.89 -1.04 0.66
C ARG A 19 -15.04 -2.50 0.25
N ARG A 20 -15.00 -2.78 -1.06
CA ARG A 20 -15.10 -4.14 -1.60
C ARG A 20 -13.94 -5.02 -1.12
N ALA A 21 -12.70 -4.55 -1.24
CA ALA A 21 -11.52 -5.30 -0.82
C ALA A 21 -11.56 -5.59 0.68
N THR A 22 -11.94 -4.61 1.50
CA THR A 22 -12.07 -4.77 2.95
C THR A 22 -13.10 -5.83 3.32
N VAL A 23 -14.30 -5.77 2.72
CA VAL A 23 -15.36 -6.76 2.97
C VAL A 23 -14.90 -8.16 2.57
N LEU A 24 -14.32 -8.32 1.37
CA LEU A 24 -13.81 -9.60 0.88
C LEU A 24 -12.73 -10.16 1.80
N HIS A 25 -11.78 -9.33 2.22
CA HIS A 25 -10.69 -9.77 3.09
C HIS A 25 -11.24 -10.27 4.44
N ARG A 26 -12.10 -9.48 5.08
CA ARG A 26 -12.68 -9.80 6.39
C ARG A 26 -13.60 -11.02 6.39
N THR A 27 -14.16 -11.37 5.24
CA THR A 27 -15.01 -12.55 5.08
C THR A 27 -14.19 -13.80 4.70
N GLY A 28 -12.86 -13.75 4.82
CA GLY A 28 -11.97 -14.88 4.50
C GLY A 28 -11.71 -15.07 3.00
N HIS A 29 -12.12 -14.12 2.16
CA HIS A 29 -11.91 -14.17 0.71
C HIS A 29 -10.70 -13.34 0.29
N SER A 30 -9.55 -13.52 0.94
CA SER A 30 -8.32 -12.73 0.74
C SER A 30 -7.85 -12.71 -0.72
N ALA A 31 -7.94 -13.84 -1.44
CA ALA A 31 -7.61 -13.88 -2.87
C ALA A 31 -8.52 -12.95 -3.70
N ARG A 32 -9.82 -12.91 -3.39
CA ARG A 32 -10.77 -11.99 -4.06
C ARG A 32 -10.53 -10.54 -3.66
N ALA A 33 -10.11 -10.28 -2.42
CA ALA A 33 -9.72 -8.95 -1.99
C ALA A 33 -8.53 -8.42 -2.81
N LEU A 34 -7.49 -9.25 -3.00
CA LEU A 34 -6.33 -8.90 -3.83
C LEU A 34 -6.70 -8.68 -5.30
N ILE A 35 -7.64 -9.44 -5.86
CA ILE A 35 -8.16 -9.17 -7.21
C ILE A 35 -8.80 -7.78 -7.29
N ALA A 36 -9.54 -7.35 -6.25
CA ALA A 36 -10.12 -6.01 -6.21
C ALA A 36 -9.04 -4.91 -6.10
N VAL A 37 -8.00 -5.13 -5.28
CA VAL A 37 -6.82 -4.24 -5.21
C VAL A 37 -6.14 -4.16 -6.59
N ALA A 38 -5.92 -5.30 -7.25
CA ALA A 38 -5.28 -5.38 -8.54
C ALA A 38 -6.08 -4.72 -9.67
N ALA A 39 -7.41 -4.85 -9.65
CA ALA A 39 -8.27 -4.13 -10.57
C ALA A 39 -8.11 -2.61 -10.39
N PHE A 40 -8.09 -2.15 -9.13
CA PHE A 40 -7.88 -0.75 -8.84
C PHE A 40 -6.49 -0.24 -9.26
N HIS A 41 -5.41 -0.95 -8.94
CA HIS A 41 -4.05 -0.55 -9.34
C HIS A 41 -3.87 -0.46 -10.86
N ARG A 42 -4.56 -1.31 -11.63
CA ARG A 42 -4.57 -1.20 -13.10
C ARG A 42 -5.28 0.07 -13.58
N GLU A 43 -6.35 0.49 -12.91
CA GLU A 43 -7.03 1.77 -13.18
C GLU A 43 -6.21 2.97 -12.68
N ASP A 44 -5.51 2.82 -11.56
CA ASP A 44 -4.65 3.83 -10.93
C ASP A 44 -3.18 3.50 -11.20
N GLY A 45 -2.76 3.75 -12.46
CA GLY A 45 -1.44 3.39 -12.95
C GLY A 45 -0.25 3.93 -12.13
N GLN A 46 -0.46 4.91 -11.25
CA GLN A 46 0.57 5.36 -10.31
C GLN A 46 0.94 4.28 -9.29
N LEU A 47 -0.03 3.59 -8.71
CA LEU A 47 0.23 2.53 -7.72
C LEU A 47 0.90 1.33 -8.38
N LEU A 48 0.49 1.01 -9.61
CA LEU A 48 1.15 -0.03 -10.41
C LEU A 48 2.60 0.34 -10.73
N THR A 49 2.88 1.61 -11.03
CA THR A 49 4.26 2.10 -11.23
C THR A 49 5.09 1.95 -9.96
N ILE A 50 4.55 2.30 -8.78
CA ILE A 50 5.23 2.12 -7.49
C ILE A 50 5.58 0.64 -7.28
N MET A 51 4.63 -0.28 -7.48
CA MET A 51 4.90 -1.72 -7.36
C MET A 51 6.01 -2.18 -8.29
N ARG A 52 5.96 -1.78 -9.57
CA ARG A 52 6.97 -2.14 -10.58
C ARG A 52 8.35 -1.60 -10.24
N GLN A 53 8.45 -0.34 -9.80
CA GLN A 53 9.72 0.28 -9.39
C GLN A 53 10.35 -0.44 -8.19
N ARG A 54 9.52 -1.04 -7.34
CA ARG A 54 9.96 -1.80 -6.17
C ARG A 54 10.12 -3.30 -6.43
N GLY A 55 9.86 -3.77 -7.66
CA GLY A 55 9.93 -5.19 -8.02
C GLY A 55 8.84 -6.06 -7.37
N ALA A 56 7.73 -5.47 -6.93
CA ALA A 56 6.70 -6.14 -6.15
C ALA A 56 5.55 -6.66 -7.04
N GLY A 57 5.10 -7.88 -6.75
CA GLY A 57 3.90 -8.47 -7.33
C GLY A 57 2.71 -8.47 -6.36
N TYR A 58 1.56 -8.97 -6.80
CA TYR A 58 0.40 -9.12 -5.92
C TYR A 58 0.59 -10.18 -4.82
N ALA A 59 1.50 -11.15 -5.02
CA ALA A 59 1.94 -12.06 -3.97
C ALA A 59 2.61 -11.30 -2.82
N SER A 60 3.49 -10.34 -3.14
CA SER A 60 4.14 -9.46 -2.15
C SER A 60 3.12 -8.66 -1.33
N LEU A 61 2.00 -8.24 -1.95
CA LEU A 61 0.92 -7.55 -1.22
C LEU A 61 0.18 -8.47 -0.26
N ALA A 62 0.06 -9.77 -0.57
CA ALA A 62 -0.53 -10.75 0.33
C ALA A 62 0.37 -10.97 1.56
N GLU A 63 1.67 -11.14 1.32
CA GLU A 63 2.68 -11.32 2.36
C GLU A 63 2.70 -10.16 3.34
N VAL A 64 2.73 -8.92 2.83
CA VAL A 64 2.75 -7.73 3.70
C VAL A 64 1.47 -7.58 4.50
N MET A 65 0.30 -7.90 3.92
CA MET A 65 -0.96 -7.86 4.67
C MET A 65 -0.92 -8.81 5.86
N VAL A 66 -0.46 -10.05 5.66
CA VAL A 66 -0.33 -11.05 6.73
C VAL A 66 0.68 -10.58 7.78
N ALA A 67 1.83 -10.06 7.36
CA ALA A 67 2.86 -9.56 8.26
C ALA A 67 2.35 -8.38 9.12
N LEU A 68 1.68 -7.41 8.50
CA LEU A 68 1.12 -6.25 9.19
C LEU A 68 -0.03 -6.65 10.13
N GLU A 69 -0.88 -7.60 9.73
CA GLU A 69 -1.93 -8.13 10.61
C GLU A 69 -1.35 -8.83 11.83
N GLY A 70 -0.33 -9.68 11.64
CA GLY A 70 0.40 -10.31 12.73
C GLY A 70 1.07 -9.29 13.66
N ALA A 71 1.51 -8.15 13.13
CA ALA A 71 2.06 -7.03 13.88
C ALA A 71 1.01 -6.09 14.50
N GLY A 72 -0.27 -6.48 14.50
CA GLY A 72 -1.35 -5.73 15.16
C GLY A 72 -1.98 -4.62 14.30
N ALA A 73 -1.73 -4.57 13.00
CA ALA A 73 -2.41 -3.64 12.10
C ALA A 73 -3.84 -4.09 11.75
N GLY A 74 -4.29 -5.29 12.14
CA GLY A 74 -5.60 -5.89 11.81
C GLY A 74 -6.82 -5.21 12.45
N LEU A 75 -6.89 -3.88 12.44
CA LEU A 75 -7.91 -3.08 13.13
C LEU A 75 -8.47 -1.97 12.22
N PHE A 76 -9.54 -1.31 12.69
CA PHE A 76 -10.16 -0.17 12.02
C PHE A 76 -9.76 1.15 12.67
N ILE A 77 -9.36 2.12 11.86
CA ILE A 77 -9.16 3.52 12.29
C ILE A 77 -9.93 4.41 11.34
N ARG A 78 -10.83 5.25 11.88
CA ARG A 78 -11.60 6.24 11.11
C ARG A 78 -12.26 5.65 9.86
N GLY A 79 -12.80 4.44 9.95
CA GLY A 79 -13.48 3.73 8.85
C GLY A 79 -12.55 3.01 7.87
N HIS A 80 -11.23 3.01 8.09
CA HIS A 80 -10.25 2.28 7.30
C HIS A 80 -9.82 1.00 8.01
N TYR A 81 -10.00 -0.14 7.34
CA TYR A 81 -9.31 -1.37 7.74
C TYR A 81 -7.87 -1.28 7.26
N LEU A 82 -6.93 -1.16 8.19
CA LEU A 82 -5.56 -0.72 7.92
C LEU A 82 -4.81 -1.51 6.84
N PRO A 83 -4.65 -2.84 6.93
CA PRO A 83 -3.78 -3.60 6.02
C PRO A 83 -4.31 -3.54 4.58
N VAL A 84 -5.63 -3.53 4.40
CA VAL A 84 -6.24 -3.35 3.08
C VAL A 84 -6.13 -1.90 2.62
N SER A 85 -6.45 -0.94 3.50
CA SER A 85 -6.47 0.48 3.14
C SER A 85 -5.12 1.01 2.74
N ALA A 86 -4.06 0.52 3.37
CA ALA A 86 -2.68 0.89 3.06
C ALA A 86 -2.30 0.62 1.60
N LEU A 87 -2.95 -0.34 0.93
CA LEU A 87 -2.68 -0.67 -0.46
C LEU A 87 -3.29 0.31 -1.47
N PHE A 88 -4.16 1.23 -1.03
CA PHE A 88 -4.88 2.16 -1.92
C PHE A 88 -4.31 3.58 -1.96
N PHE A 89 -3.29 3.87 -1.16
CA PHE A 89 -2.61 5.17 -1.14
C PHE A 89 -1.13 5.00 -1.40
N SER A 90 -0.54 5.93 -2.15
CA SER A 90 0.86 5.83 -2.59
C SER A 90 1.83 5.76 -1.41
N ASP A 91 1.70 6.67 -0.45
CA ASP A 91 2.61 6.77 0.70
C ASP A 91 2.57 5.50 1.57
N THR A 92 1.38 4.99 1.85
CA THR A 92 1.21 3.77 2.66
C THR A 92 1.55 2.51 1.88
N LEU A 93 1.38 2.50 0.55
CA LEU A 93 1.82 1.38 -0.29
C LEU A 93 3.34 1.28 -0.29
N GLU A 94 4.05 2.41 -0.42
CA GLU A 94 5.52 2.40 -0.33
C GLU A 94 6.01 1.88 1.02
N LEU A 95 5.33 2.25 2.10
CA LEU A 95 5.62 1.72 3.43
C LEU A 95 5.39 0.20 3.49
N CYS A 96 4.26 -0.29 2.98
CA CYS A 96 4.01 -1.73 2.88
C CYS A 96 5.13 -2.45 2.12
N LEU A 97 5.57 -1.89 0.99
CA LEU A 97 6.63 -2.51 0.20
C LEU A 97 8.00 -2.46 0.89
N ALA A 98 8.27 -1.45 1.72
CA ALA A 98 9.46 -1.41 2.57
C ALA A 98 9.42 -2.53 3.63
N VAL A 99 8.25 -2.78 4.24
CA VAL A 99 8.07 -3.90 5.18
C VAL A 99 8.29 -5.25 4.47
N GLN A 100 7.70 -5.44 3.29
CA GLN A 100 7.83 -6.68 2.53
C GLN A 100 9.28 -7.01 2.17
N ARG A 101 10.08 -5.99 1.87
CA ARG A 101 11.50 -6.15 1.53
C ARG A 101 12.42 -6.31 2.73
N GLY A 102 11.90 -6.15 3.95
CA GLY A 102 12.72 -6.13 5.17
C GLY A 102 13.51 -4.83 5.37
N ASP A 103 13.22 -3.78 4.59
CA ASP A 103 13.79 -2.44 4.81
C ASP A 103 13.21 -1.80 6.10
N MET A 104 12.09 -2.32 6.59
CA MET A 104 11.38 -1.92 7.80
C MET A 104 10.76 -3.15 8.46
N ASP A 105 10.79 -3.24 9.79
CA ASP A 105 10.10 -4.31 10.50
C ASP A 105 8.56 -4.09 10.51
N ALA A 106 7.81 -5.19 10.64
CA ALA A 106 6.35 -5.14 10.54
C ALA A 106 5.68 -4.36 11.68
N GLU A 107 6.27 -4.33 12.88
CA GLU A 107 5.73 -3.59 14.03
C GLU A 107 5.87 -2.07 13.84
N THR A 108 7.03 -1.62 13.38
CA THR A 108 7.28 -0.23 12.98
C THR A 108 6.35 0.17 11.84
N GLY A 109 6.21 -0.68 10.83
CA GLY A 109 5.27 -0.44 9.74
C GLY A 109 3.82 -0.32 10.21
N ALA A 110 3.36 -1.23 11.07
CA ALA A 110 2.03 -1.20 11.65
C ALA A 110 1.79 0.06 12.50
N ARG A 111 2.78 0.49 13.30
CA ARG A 111 2.72 1.75 14.05
C ARG A 111 2.57 2.96 13.11
N TRP A 112 3.40 3.07 12.09
CA TRP A 112 3.36 4.20 11.16
C TRP A 112 2.07 4.25 10.35
N LEU A 113 1.51 3.10 9.97
CA LEU A 113 0.17 3.05 9.34
C LEU A 113 -0.91 3.52 10.30
N ARG A 114 -0.87 3.12 11.58
CA ARG A 114 -1.81 3.61 12.59
C ARG A 114 -1.73 5.13 12.71
N ASP A 115 -0.53 5.69 12.77
CA ASP A 115 -0.31 7.13 12.85
C ASP A 115 -0.84 7.84 11.60
N TYR A 116 -0.56 7.30 10.40
CA TYR A 116 -1.06 7.83 9.13
C TYR A 116 -2.58 7.95 9.11
N PHE A 117 -3.29 6.85 9.41
CA PHE A 117 -4.75 6.81 9.36
C PHE A 117 -5.41 7.55 10.53
N THR A 118 -4.69 7.76 11.63
CA THR A 118 -5.19 8.54 12.78
C THR A 118 -5.00 10.04 12.57
N HIS A 119 -3.86 10.48 12.03
CA HIS A 119 -3.49 11.90 12.01
C HIS A 119 -3.51 12.52 10.60
N GLY A 120 -3.66 11.72 9.55
CA GLY A 120 -3.84 12.20 8.17
C GLY A 120 -2.55 12.61 7.46
N ALA A 121 -1.38 12.37 8.06
CA ALA A 121 -0.09 12.56 7.42
C ALA A 121 0.96 11.61 8.01
N MET A 122 1.75 10.98 7.14
CA MET A 122 3.09 10.55 7.50
C MET A 122 4.06 11.57 6.93
N ALA A 123 4.91 12.14 7.78
CA ALA A 123 6.18 12.66 7.31
C ALA A 123 7.07 11.44 6.99
N LEU A 124 6.86 10.78 5.85
CA LEU A 124 7.82 9.79 5.38
C LEU A 124 9.12 10.56 5.12
N PRO A 125 10.23 10.22 5.79
CA PRO A 125 11.50 10.86 5.50
C PRO A 125 11.94 10.46 4.09
N ARG A 126 11.69 11.34 3.11
CA ARG A 126 12.15 11.20 1.72
C ARG A 126 13.66 10.96 1.58
N LYS A 127 14.43 11.21 2.65
CA LYS A 127 15.89 11.03 2.72
C LYS A 127 16.37 9.65 3.21
N ALA A 128 15.49 8.77 3.70
CA ALA A 128 15.94 7.47 4.24
C ALA A 128 16.10 6.37 3.18
N PHE A 129 15.54 6.56 1.98
CA PHE A 129 15.61 5.55 0.92
C PHE A 129 16.58 5.95 -0.18
N THR A 130 17.88 5.76 0.10
CA THR A 130 18.88 5.73 -0.97
C THR A 130 18.86 4.30 -1.52
N PRO A 131 18.43 4.06 -2.78
CA PRO A 131 18.60 2.73 -3.36
C PRO A 131 20.09 2.36 -3.30
N PRO A 132 20.44 1.09 -2.99
CA PRO A 132 21.83 0.67 -3.06
C PRO A 132 22.34 1.02 -4.45
N SER A 133 23.40 1.83 -4.49
CA SER A 133 24.03 2.24 -5.74
C SER A 133 24.48 0.97 -6.44
N THR A 134 23.87 0.66 -7.58
CA THR A 134 24.31 -0.44 -8.44
C THR A 134 25.79 -0.21 -8.74
N PRO A 135 26.69 -1.16 -8.42
CA PRO A 135 28.06 -1.04 -8.89
C PRO A 135 28.01 -1.02 -10.41
N ARG A 136 28.49 0.08 -11.01
CA ARG A 136 28.75 0.12 -12.45
C ARG A 136 29.70 -1.03 -12.77
N PRO A 137 29.45 -1.83 -13.82
CA PRO A 137 30.50 -2.69 -14.32
C PRO A 137 31.62 -1.78 -14.80
N GLU A 138 32.78 -1.87 -14.15
CA GLU A 138 34.01 -1.32 -14.68
C GLU A 138 34.28 -2.08 -15.99
N ALA A 139 34.02 -1.40 -17.10
CA ALA A 139 34.58 -1.78 -18.38
C ALA A 139 36.04 -1.31 -18.36
N GLY A 140 36.97 -2.26 -18.33
CA GLY A 140 38.41 -2.02 -18.35
C GLY A 140 39.19 -3.29 -18.07
#